data_AF-A0A7D5H2V9-F1
#
_entry.id   AF-A0A7D5H2V9-F1
#
_cell.length_a   1.000
_cell.length_b   1.000
_cell.length_c   1.000
_cell.angle_alpha   90.00
_cell.angle_beta   90.00
_cell.angle_gamma   90.00
#
_symmetry.space_group_name_H-M   'P 1'
#
loop_
_entity.id
_entity.type
_entity.pdbx_description
1 polymer ?
#
loop_
_entity_poly.entity_id
_entity_poly.type
_entity_poly.pdbx_seq_one_letter_code
_entity_poly.pdbx_strand_id
1 'polypeptide(L)'
;MTFSYRIGAFVGGLWVRSRKAQRALIYSSKFSDIPLPVRHGFLSIATGVFIVVIVLGAVFTVCIVLGLAVLRRLPSLDVGPDAPPGYDDIDHPYHRVTYPERYDDFGSLR
;
A
#
# COMPACT_ATOMS: atom_id res chain seq x y z
N MET A 1 -11.86 -31.51 -2.77
CA MET A 1 -11.43 -30.50 -3.76
C MET A 1 -10.64 -29.42 -3.05
N THR A 2 -9.33 -29.34 -3.30
CA THR A 2 -8.42 -28.40 -2.64
C THR A 2 -8.62 -26.96 -3.14
N PHE A 3 -8.43 -25.99 -2.25
CA PHE A 3 -8.65 -24.55 -2.46
C PHE A 3 -8.03 -24.01 -3.76
N SER A 4 -6.85 -24.50 -4.14
CA SER A 4 -6.12 -24.12 -5.35
C SER A 4 -6.89 -24.40 -6.65
N TYR A 5 -7.65 -25.51 -6.71
CA TYR A 5 -8.46 -25.83 -7.90
C TYR A 5 -9.65 -24.87 -8.06
N ARG A 6 -10.21 -24.37 -6.95
CA ARG A 6 -11.35 -23.43 -7.00
C ARG A 6 -10.90 -22.07 -7.52
N ILE A 7 -9.70 -21.62 -7.12
CA ILE A 7 -9.11 -20.38 -7.64
C ILE A 7 -8.77 -20.53 -9.13
N GLY A 8 -8.12 -21.63 -9.52
CA GLY A 8 -7.79 -21.89 -10.93
C GLY A 8 -9.03 -21.91 -11.82
N ALA A 9 -10.10 -22.60 -11.40
CA ALA A 9 -11.37 -22.64 -12.13
C ALA A 9 -12.05 -21.27 -12.20
N PHE A 10 -11.99 -20.47 -11.14
CA PHE A 10 -12.53 -19.12 -11.12
C PHE A 10 -11.80 -18.19 -12.09
N VAL A 11 -10.46 -18.16 -12.03
CA VAL A 11 -9.62 -17.34 -12.91
C VAL A 11 -9.79 -17.76 -14.37
N GLY A 12 -9.77 -19.07 -14.64
CA GLY A 12 -10.02 -19.61 -15.99
C GLY A 12 -11.41 -19.25 -16.51
N GLY A 13 -12.45 -19.34 -15.67
CA GLY A 13 -13.81 -18.93 -16.03
C GLY A 13 -13.92 -17.44 -16.33
N LEU A 14 -13.24 -16.59 -15.55
CA LEU A 14 -13.18 -15.15 -15.77
C LEU A 14 -12.49 -14.82 -17.10
N TRP A 15 -11.39 -15.51 -17.40
CA TRP A 15 -10.64 -15.37 -18.66
C TRP A 15 -11.49 -15.75 -19.88
N VAL A 16 -12.22 -16.86 -19.83
CA VAL A 16 -13.09 -17.27 -20.94
C VAL A 16 -14.21 -16.25 -21.16
N ARG A 17 -14.81 -15.74 -20.07
CA ARG A 17 -15.86 -14.70 -20.15
C ARG A 17 -15.33 -13.38 -20.72
N SER A 18 -14.15 -12.94 -20.30
CA SER A 18 -13.54 -11.72 -20.81
C SER A 18 -13.24 -11.83 -22.31
N ARG A 19 -12.70 -12.97 -22.77
CA ARG A 19 -12.46 -13.23 -24.20
C ARG A 19 -13.75 -13.24 -25.01
N LYS A 20 -14.84 -13.78 -24.47
CA LYS A 20 -16.16 -13.75 -25.12
C LYS A 20 -16.69 -12.32 -25.25
N ALA A 21 -16.56 -11.51 -24.19
CA ALA A 21 -16.96 -10.10 -24.22
C ALA A 21 -16.12 -9.26 -25.19
N GLN A 22 -14.80 -9.47 -25.22
CA GLN A 22 -13.90 -8.81 -26.18
C GLN A 22 -14.31 -9.11 -27.62
N ARG A 23 -14.59 -10.39 -27.95
CA ARG A 23 -15.08 -10.75 -29.28
C ARG A 23 -16.40 -10.06 -29.61
N ALA A 24 -17.35 -10.03 -28.66
CA ALA A 24 -18.62 -9.33 -28.86
C ALA A 24 -18.44 -7.83 -29.16
N LEU A 25 -17.46 -7.17 -28.50
CA LEU A 25 -17.13 -5.77 -28.76
C LEU A 25 -16.50 -5.56 -30.14
N ILE A 26 -15.53 -6.40 -30.51
CA ILE A 26 -14.82 -6.32 -31.79
C ILE A 26 -15.79 -6.41 -32.97
N TYR A 27 -16.72 -7.37 -32.90
CA TYR A 27 -17.72 -7.60 -33.95
C TYR A 27 -19.00 -6.78 -33.77
N SER A 28 -19.07 -5.88 -32.79
CA SER A 28 -20.25 -5.04 -32.62
C SER A 28 -20.36 -3.99 -33.73
N SER A 29 -21.59 -3.64 -34.09
CA SER A 29 -21.87 -2.57 -35.05
C SER A 29 -21.45 -1.19 -34.55
N LYS A 30 -21.31 -0.99 -33.24
CA LYS A 30 -20.94 0.30 -32.63
C LYS A 30 -19.56 0.82 -33.06
N PHE A 31 -18.70 -0.09 -33.51
CA PHE A 31 -17.36 0.25 -33.95
C PHE A 31 -17.16 -0.01 -35.43
N SER A 32 -18.24 -0.24 -36.22
CA SER A 32 -18.22 -0.63 -37.64
C SER A 32 -17.23 0.17 -38.49
N ASP A 33 -17.04 1.43 -38.13
CA ASP A 33 -16.27 2.42 -38.89
C ASP A 33 -14.75 2.25 -38.71
N ILE A 34 -14.33 1.50 -37.68
CA ILE A 34 -12.92 1.23 -37.38
C ILE A 34 -12.51 -0.09 -38.04
N PRO A 35 -11.37 -0.20 -38.74
CA PRO A 35 -10.91 -1.48 -39.28
C PRO A 35 -10.74 -2.56 -38.19
N LEU A 36 -11.20 -3.79 -38.47
CA LEU A 36 -11.05 -4.94 -37.57
C LEU A 36 -9.65 -5.12 -36.96
N PRO A 37 -8.53 -5.02 -37.71
CA PRO A 37 -7.19 -5.16 -37.11
C PRO A 37 -6.89 -4.09 -36.06
N VAL A 38 -7.39 -2.87 -36.26
CA VAL A 38 -7.21 -1.75 -35.32
C VAL A 38 -8.01 -2.00 -34.03
N ARG A 39 -9.25 -2.50 -34.13
CA ARG A 39 -10.06 -2.88 -32.95
C ARG A 39 -9.39 -3.97 -32.13
N HIS A 40 -8.84 -4.99 -32.80
CA HIS A 40 -8.10 -6.08 -32.16
C HIS A 40 -6.83 -5.57 -31.46
N GLY A 41 -6.04 -4.72 -32.13
CA GLY A 41 -4.84 -4.13 -31.56
C GLY A 41 -5.15 -3.29 -30.31
N PHE A 42 -6.14 -2.39 -30.42
CA PHE A 42 -6.55 -1.53 -29.31
C PHE A 42 -7.01 -2.34 -28.09
N LEU A 43 -7.91 -3.31 -28.26
CA LEU A 43 -8.38 -4.14 -27.16
C LEU A 43 -7.28 -4.99 -26.53
N SER A 44 -6.31 -5.45 -27.32
CA SER A 44 -5.16 -6.21 -26.82
C SER A 44 -4.25 -5.32 -25.95
N ILE A 45 -3.96 -4.10 -26.42
CA ILE A 45 -3.17 -3.12 -25.66
C ILE A 45 -3.91 -2.72 -24.39
N ALA A 46 -5.20 -2.38 -24.47
CA ALA A 46 -6.01 -1.99 -23.32
C ALA A 46 -6.05 -3.11 -22.25
N THR A 47 -6.17 -4.37 -22.68
CA THR A 47 -6.13 -5.52 -21.77
C THR A 47 -4.74 -5.67 -21.12
N GLY A 48 -3.68 -5.50 -21.89
CA GLY A 48 -2.30 -5.54 -21.38
C GLY A 48 -2.05 -4.46 -20.34
N VAL A 49 -2.42 -3.21 -20.64
CA VAL A 49 -2.32 -2.08 -19.70
C VAL A 49 -3.10 -2.36 -18.43
N PHE A 50 -4.33 -2.85 -18.53
CA PHE A 50 -5.15 -3.18 -17.38
C PHE A 50 -4.51 -4.24 -16.46
N ILE A 51 -3.94 -5.30 -17.06
CA ILE A 51 -3.21 -6.33 -16.30
C ILE A 51 -1.99 -5.72 -15.61
N VAL A 52 -1.22 -4.88 -16.32
CA VAL A 52 -0.03 -4.21 -15.74
C VAL A 52 -0.41 -3.35 -14.55
N VAL A 53 -1.49 -2.56 -14.64
CA VAL A 53 -1.97 -1.73 -13.52
C VAL A 53 -2.34 -2.58 -12.31
N ILE A 54 -3.06 -3.69 -12.52
CA ILE A 54 -3.43 -4.61 -11.41
C ILE A 54 -2.18 -5.19 -10.75
N VAL A 55 -1.22 -5.67 -11.54
CA VAL A 55 0.01 -6.27 -11.03
C VAL A 55 0.84 -5.25 -10.26
N LEU A 56 1.02 -4.05 -10.81
CA LEU A 56 1.74 -2.97 -10.14
C LEU A 56 1.04 -2.56 -8.84
N GLY A 57 -0.29 -2.42 -8.84
CA GLY A 57 -1.05 -2.13 -7.63
C GLY A 57 -0.89 -3.21 -6.55
N ALA A 58 -0.89 -4.48 -6.95
CA ALA A 58 -0.66 -5.60 -6.03
C ALA A 58 0.76 -5.56 -5.45
N VAL A 59 1.79 -5.37 -6.27
CA VAL A 59 3.19 -5.26 -5.84
C VAL A 59 3.36 -4.06 -4.90
N PHE A 60 2.82 -2.90 -5.26
CA PHE A 60 2.87 -1.70 -4.44
C PHE A 60 2.23 -1.92 -3.06
N THR A 61 1.06 -2.57 -3.03
CA THR A 61 0.38 -2.93 -1.78
C THR A 61 1.24 -3.84 -0.90
N VAL A 62 1.88 -4.86 -1.50
CA VAL A 62 2.81 -5.75 -0.79
C VAL A 62 3.98 -4.95 -0.21
N CYS A 63 4.58 -4.04 -0.99
CA CYS A 63 5.67 -3.18 -0.51
C CYS A 63 5.23 -2.30 0.67
N ILE A 64 4.03 -1.72 0.65
CA ILE A 64 3.50 -0.94 1.77
C ILE A 64 3.36 -1.81 3.02
N VAL A 65 2.73 -2.97 2.90
CA VAL A 65 2.50 -3.87 4.04
C VAL A 65 3.83 -4.32 4.64
N LEU A 66 4.81 -4.67 3.80
CA LEU A 66 6.16 -5.02 4.24
C LEU A 66 6.86 -3.82 4.90
N GLY A 67 6.77 -2.64 4.32
CA GLY A 67 7.35 -1.41 4.88
C GLY A 67 6.79 -1.09 6.26
N LEU A 68 5.47 -1.18 6.43
CA LEU A 68 4.82 -1.01 7.73
C LEU A 68 5.23 -2.09 8.74
N ALA A 69 5.36 -3.34 8.29
CA ALA A 69 5.84 -4.42 9.14
C ALA A 69 7.29 -4.21 9.61
N VAL A 70 8.14 -3.63 8.76
CA VAL A 70 9.52 -3.24 9.11
C VAL A 70 9.50 -2.06 10.08
N LEU A 71 8.75 -1.00 9.79
CA LEU A 71 8.62 0.18 10.66
C LEU A 71 8.16 -0.20 12.07
N ARG A 72 7.21 -1.13 12.19
CA ARG A 72 6.73 -1.63 13.49
C ARG A 72 7.82 -2.37 14.28
N ARG A 73 8.83 -2.92 13.61
CA ARG A 73 9.95 -3.64 14.24
C ARG A 73 11.15 -2.75 14.50
N LEU A 74 11.14 -1.50 14.03
CA LEU A 74 12.15 -0.56 14.48
C LEU A 74 12.02 -0.41 15.99
N PRO A 75 13.14 -0.42 16.74
CA PRO A 75 13.08 -0.03 18.14
C PRO A 75 12.39 1.33 18.20
N SER A 76 11.43 1.50 19.11
CA SER A 76 11.08 2.84 19.54
C SER A 76 12.39 3.56 19.83
N LEU A 77 12.51 4.81 19.40
CA LEU A 77 13.44 5.71 20.07
C LEU A 77 12.93 5.74 21.51
N ASP A 78 13.43 4.82 22.31
CA ASP A 78 13.06 4.69 23.70
C ASP A 78 13.40 6.04 24.31
N VAL A 79 12.36 6.78 24.65
CA VAL A 79 12.39 7.76 25.73
C VAL A 79 12.61 6.94 27.00
N GLY A 80 13.80 6.35 27.11
CA GLY A 80 14.22 5.64 28.30
C GLY A 80 14.29 6.63 29.46
N PRO A 81 14.33 6.15 30.70
CA PRO A 81 14.52 7.02 31.88
C PRO A 81 15.82 7.85 31.82
N ASP A 82 16.75 7.48 30.93
CA ASP A 82 18.02 8.16 30.68
C ASP A 82 18.02 9.00 29.39
N ALA A 83 16.93 9.01 28.63
CA ALA A 83 16.79 9.90 27.48
C ALA A 83 16.69 11.34 27.99
N PRO A 84 17.40 12.31 27.39
CA PRO A 84 17.20 13.70 27.74
C PRO A 84 15.73 14.05 27.53
N PRO A 85 15.06 14.63 28.54
CA PRO A 85 13.66 15.03 28.47
C PRO A 85 13.44 15.92 27.24
N GLY A 86 12.35 15.68 26.52
CA GLY A 86 11.97 16.58 25.44
C GLY A 86 11.68 17.98 25.99
N TYR A 87 11.71 19.00 25.13
CA TYR A 87 11.33 20.37 25.54
C TYR A 87 9.95 20.41 26.21
N ASP A 88 9.02 19.53 25.80
CA ASP A 88 7.66 19.43 26.35
C ASP A 88 7.60 18.73 27.73
N ASP A 89 8.64 18.00 28.15
CA ASP A 89 8.69 17.33 29.46
C ASP A 89 9.19 18.26 30.58
N ILE A 90 9.85 19.37 30.23
CA ILE A 90 10.45 20.33 31.19
C ILE A 90 9.37 21.12 31.95
N ASP A 91 8.23 21.38 31.31
CA ASP A 91 7.09 22.09 31.90
C ASP A 91 6.21 21.19 32.77
N HIS A 92 6.47 19.88 32.81
CA HIS A 92 5.71 18.96 33.64
C HIS A 92 6.12 19.08 35.12
N PRO A 93 5.18 19.24 36.07
CA PRO A 93 5.51 19.51 37.48
C PRO A 93 6.31 18.38 38.16
N TYR A 94 6.24 17.16 37.63
CA TYR A 94 7.04 16.03 38.10
C TYR A 94 8.49 16.04 37.64
N HIS A 95 8.84 16.80 36.59
CA HIS A 95 10.18 16.79 36.02
C HIS A 95 11.24 17.29 37.01
N ARG A 96 10.90 18.33 37.78
CA ARG A 96 11.74 18.87 38.86
C ARG A 96 11.97 17.88 40.01
N VAL A 97 11.01 16.99 40.25
CA VAL A 97 11.13 15.96 41.31
C VAL A 97 12.05 14.83 40.86
N THR A 98 12.01 14.50 39.56
CA THR A 98 12.80 13.41 38.99
C THR A 98 14.25 13.81 38.70
N TYR A 99 14.50 15.06 38.29
CA TYR A 99 15.83 15.56 37.92
C TYR A 99 16.19 16.87 38.65
N PRO A 100 16.24 16.88 40.00
CA PRO A 100 16.50 18.09 40.78
C PRO A 100 17.89 18.70 40.50
N GLU A 101 18.86 17.89 40.08
CA GLU A 101 20.23 18.30 39.78
C GLU A 101 20.36 19.25 38.58
N ARG A 102 19.31 19.37 37.76
CA ARG A 102 19.29 20.23 36.56
C ARG A 102 18.70 21.62 36.82
N TYR A 103 18.24 21.89 38.04
CA TYR A 103 17.63 23.16 38.40
C TYR A 103 18.53 23.93 39.36
N ASP A 104 18.47 25.25 39.29
CA ASP A 104 19.09 26.13 40.28
C ASP A 104 18.25 26.20 41.58
N ASP A 105 18.79 26.91 42.58
CA ASP A 105 18.12 27.11 43.88
C ASP A 105 16.78 27.87 43.75
N PHE A 106 16.55 28.55 42.62
CA PHE A 106 15.33 29.29 42.32
C PHE A 106 14.31 28.47 41.49
N GLY A 107 14.64 27.23 41.12
CA GLY A 107 13.78 26.35 40.34
C GLY A 107 13.77 26.62 38.85
N SER A 108 14.72 27.41 38.35
CA SER A 108 14.96 27.59 36.92
C SER A 108 15.92 26.51 36.40
N LEU A 109 15.81 26.13 35.12
CA LEU A 109 16.71 25.15 34.52
C LEU A 109 18.11 25.79 34.39
N ARG A 110 19.14 25.09 34.87
CA ARG A 110 20.52 25.56 34.85
C ARG A 110 21.15 25.51 33.45
#